data_AF-A0A7V0IVQ4-F1
#
_entry.id   AF-A0A7V0IVQ4-F1
#
_cell.length_a   1.000
_cell.length_b   1.000
_cell.length_c   1.000
_cell.angle_alpha   90.00
_cell.angle_beta   90.00
_cell.angle_gamma   90.00
#
_symmetry.space_group_name_H-M   'P 1'
#
loop_
_entity.id
_entity.type
_entity.pdbx_description
1 polymer ?
#
loop_
_entity_poly.entity_id
_entity_poly.type
_entity_poly.pdbx_seq_one_letter_code
_entity_poly.pdbx_strand_id
1 'polypeptide(L)'
;MIPSELLPNMLSDITTGNTRTDGKEFHFWFVGQIEKWCAKNNVPFDAERFGLRNTDDIEIKWGIYKKGELRSEWAACSDKTAMSILIRGDFTFIFREVDNHSKRREARLRHEGDYVIWRENIEHTWKMDEDSEIITLRWQSNKKQCI
;
A
#
# COMPACT_ATOMS: atom_id res chain seq x y z
N MET A 1 -19.16 37.98 -6.64
CA MET A 1 -18.65 37.60 -5.31
C MET A 1 -19.58 36.52 -4.79
N ILE A 2 -19.09 35.29 -4.58
CA ILE A 2 -19.94 34.21 -4.06
C ILE A 2 -20.13 34.47 -2.55
N PRO A 3 -21.36 34.51 -2.02
CA PRO A 3 -21.62 34.62 -0.59
C PRO A 3 -20.83 33.57 0.22
N SER A 4 -20.26 33.95 1.36
CA SER A 4 -19.46 33.04 2.21
C SER A 4 -20.24 31.81 2.70
N GLU A 5 -21.57 31.87 2.72
CA GLU A 5 -22.47 30.78 3.08
C GLU A 5 -22.63 29.71 1.97
N LEU A 6 -22.10 29.97 0.76
CA LEU A 6 -22.12 29.04 -0.38
C LEU A 6 -20.76 28.38 -0.66
N LEU A 7 -19.73 28.70 0.14
CA LEU A 7 -18.46 27.98 0.07
C LEU A 7 -18.61 26.64 0.80
N PRO A 8 -18.21 25.50 0.18
CA PRO A 8 -18.19 24.23 0.89
C PRO A 8 -17.38 24.37 2.18
N ASN A 9 -17.91 23.85 3.29
CA ASN A 9 -17.15 23.79 4.53
C ASN A 9 -16.02 22.76 4.37
N MET A 10 -14.88 23.17 3.84
CA MET A 10 -13.75 22.28 3.55
C MET A 10 -13.24 21.49 4.77
N LEU A 11 -13.60 21.91 5.99
CA LEU A 11 -13.28 21.16 7.22
C LEU A 11 -14.06 19.85 7.34
N SER A 12 -15.20 19.69 6.64
CA SER A 12 -15.91 18.40 6.58
C SER A 12 -15.18 17.35 5.76
N ASP A 13 -14.23 17.74 4.91
CA ASP A 13 -13.44 16.84 4.07
C ASP A 13 -12.16 16.36 4.78
N ILE A 14 -12.17 16.30 6.11
CA ILE A 14 -11.04 15.76 6.89
C ILE A 14 -11.39 14.34 7.33
N THR A 15 -10.63 13.37 6.85
CA THR A 15 -10.71 11.98 7.32
C THR A 15 -9.60 11.68 8.31
N THR A 16 -9.98 11.31 9.53
CA THR A 16 -9.05 10.83 10.57
C THR A 16 -9.29 9.36 10.85
N GLY A 17 -8.24 8.63 11.23
CA GLY A 17 -8.35 7.20 11.50
C GLY A 17 -7.08 6.60 12.08
N ASN A 18 -7.06 5.27 12.20
CA ASN A 18 -5.89 4.51 12.61
C ASN A 18 -5.63 3.39 11.60
N THR A 19 -4.45 3.42 10.98
CA THR A 19 -4.06 2.47 9.93
C THR A 19 -4.16 1.00 10.34
N ARG A 20 -3.98 0.69 11.63
CA ARG A 20 -4.11 -0.68 12.16
C ARG A 20 -5.56 -1.12 12.29
N THR A 21 -6.47 -0.22 12.57
CA THR A 21 -7.90 -0.53 12.69
C THR A 21 -8.55 -0.50 11.32
N ASP A 22 -8.32 0.56 10.56
CA ASP A 22 -9.03 0.86 9.32
C ASP A 22 -8.55 0.01 8.14
N GLY A 23 -7.35 -0.57 8.23
CA GLY A 23 -6.81 -1.48 7.23
C GLY A 23 -7.16 -2.95 7.44
N LYS A 24 -7.66 -3.36 8.62
CA LYS A 24 -7.82 -4.79 8.97
C LYS A 24 -8.68 -5.58 7.98
N GLU A 25 -9.81 -5.01 7.58
CA GLU A 25 -10.73 -5.62 6.61
C GLU A 25 -10.11 -5.81 5.22
N PHE A 26 -9.09 -5.00 4.90
CA PHE A 26 -8.47 -4.97 3.58
C PHE A 26 -7.03 -5.50 3.62
N HIS A 27 -6.73 -6.47 4.49
CA HIS A 27 -5.37 -7.02 4.63
C HIS A 27 -4.29 -5.94 4.83
N PHE A 28 -4.62 -4.98 5.69
CA PHE A 28 -3.84 -3.82 6.10
C PHE A 28 -3.67 -2.69 5.07
N TRP A 29 -4.32 -2.79 3.91
CA TRP A 29 -4.49 -1.63 3.01
C TRP A 29 -5.51 -0.67 3.62
N PHE A 30 -5.16 0.59 3.83
CA PHE A 30 -6.09 1.55 4.47
C PHE A 30 -6.52 2.69 3.53
N VAL A 31 -5.79 2.92 2.44
CA VAL A 31 -6.16 3.80 1.31
C VAL A 31 -6.08 2.99 0.02
N GLY A 32 -7.03 3.17 -0.89
CA GLY A 32 -7.06 2.53 -2.20
C GLY A 32 -8.47 2.41 -2.76
N GLN A 33 -8.69 1.40 -3.61
CA GLN A 33 -9.94 1.22 -4.36
C GLN A 33 -11.06 0.57 -3.52
N ILE A 34 -11.44 1.21 -2.41
CA ILE A 34 -12.38 0.67 -1.41
C ILE A 34 -13.76 0.44 -2.02
N GLU A 35 -14.27 1.36 -2.83
CA GLU A 35 -15.59 1.20 -3.47
C GLU A 35 -15.62 -0.01 -4.42
N LYS A 36 -14.53 -0.23 -5.17
CA LYS A 36 -14.38 -1.43 -6.03
C LYS A 36 -14.30 -2.71 -5.19
N TRP A 37 -13.62 -2.66 -4.05
CA TRP A 37 -13.60 -3.77 -3.10
C TRP A 37 -15.00 -4.06 -2.54
N CYS A 38 -15.74 -3.03 -2.13
CA CYS A 38 -17.12 -3.13 -1.64
C CYS A 38 -18.03 -3.83 -2.65
N ALA A 39 -18.02 -3.36 -3.91
CA ALA A 39 -18.79 -3.97 -4.99
C ALA A 39 -18.41 -5.45 -5.22
N LYS A 40 -17.11 -5.79 -5.21
CA LYS A 40 -16.64 -7.18 -5.38
C LYS A 40 -17.05 -8.12 -4.25
N ASN A 41 -17.25 -7.60 -3.04
CA ASN A 41 -17.55 -8.39 -1.84
C ASN A 41 -19.02 -8.28 -1.39
N ASN A 42 -19.91 -7.66 -2.19
CA ASN A 42 -21.31 -7.41 -1.85
C ASN A 42 -21.49 -6.62 -0.54
N VAL A 43 -20.60 -5.66 -0.29
CA VAL A 43 -20.66 -4.73 0.85
C VAL A 43 -21.09 -3.36 0.31
N PRO A 44 -22.12 -2.69 0.87
CA PRO A 44 -22.46 -1.32 0.49
C PRO A 44 -21.31 -0.35 0.75
N PHE A 45 -21.09 0.60 -0.15
CA PHE A 45 -20.13 1.67 0.09
C PHE A 45 -20.69 2.67 1.10
N ASP A 46 -19.91 2.96 2.15
CA ASP A 46 -20.25 3.86 3.24
C ASP A 46 -19.26 5.04 3.25
N ALA A 47 -19.70 6.17 2.71
CA ALA A 47 -18.87 7.36 2.59
C ALA A 47 -18.48 7.96 3.95
N GLU A 48 -19.30 7.82 4.99
CA GLU A 48 -18.99 8.29 6.33
C GLU A 48 -17.89 7.43 6.98
N ARG A 49 -17.95 6.11 6.78
CA ARG A 49 -16.95 5.15 7.28
C ARG A 49 -15.61 5.23 6.54
N PHE A 50 -15.66 5.37 5.21
CA PHE A 50 -14.45 5.30 4.38
C PHE A 50 -13.79 6.66 4.18
N GLY A 51 -14.57 7.75 4.16
CA GLY A 51 -14.06 9.10 3.94
C GLY A 51 -13.18 9.18 2.69
N LEU A 52 -12.10 9.96 2.79
CA LEU A 52 -11.12 10.19 1.72
C LEU A 52 -10.16 9.01 1.47
N ARG A 53 -10.39 7.84 2.07
CA ARG A 53 -9.53 6.67 1.87
C ARG A 53 -9.81 5.94 0.56
N ASN A 54 -10.94 6.23 -0.10
CA ASN A 54 -11.27 5.69 -1.41
C ASN A 54 -10.59 6.52 -2.52
N THR A 55 -9.71 5.90 -3.31
CA THR A 55 -9.05 6.52 -4.46
C THR A 55 -8.54 5.45 -5.45
N ASP A 56 -8.46 5.82 -6.72
CA ASP A 56 -7.87 4.98 -7.77
C ASP A 56 -6.37 5.28 -8.01
N ASP A 57 -5.86 6.38 -7.47
CA ASP A 57 -4.52 6.91 -7.81
C ASP A 57 -3.40 6.21 -7.03
N ILE A 58 -3.65 5.92 -5.76
CA ILE A 58 -2.68 5.34 -4.83
C ILE A 58 -3.31 4.32 -3.90
N GLU A 59 -2.56 3.27 -3.58
CA GLU A 59 -2.88 2.33 -2.52
C GLU A 59 -1.83 2.46 -1.42
N ILE A 60 -2.26 2.42 -0.16
CA ILE A 60 -1.36 2.53 0.99
C ILE A 60 -1.68 1.41 1.98
N LYS A 61 -0.64 0.67 2.36
CA LYS A 61 -0.68 -0.42 3.34
C LYS A 61 0.18 -0.11 4.54
N TRP A 62 -0.32 -0.43 5.73
CA TRP A 62 0.46 -0.40 6.97
C TRP A 62 0.78 -1.83 7.43
N GLY A 63 1.99 -2.30 7.17
CA GLY A 63 2.43 -3.64 7.56
C GLY A 63 2.97 -3.68 8.99
N ILE A 64 2.51 -4.64 9.78
CA ILE A 64 3.05 -4.96 11.10
C ILE A 64 3.40 -6.44 11.11
N TYR A 65 4.63 -6.73 11.47
CA TYR A 65 5.25 -8.03 11.28
C TYR A 65 6.02 -8.42 12.54
N LYS A 66 5.89 -9.67 12.96
CA LYS A 66 6.54 -10.20 14.18
C LYS A 66 7.84 -10.90 13.86
N LYS A 67 8.83 -10.77 14.74
CA LYS A 67 10.12 -11.43 14.58
C LYS A 67 9.95 -12.90 14.18
N GLY A 68 10.62 -13.30 13.11
CA GLY A 68 10.63 -14.67 12.63
C GLY A 68 9.47 -15.07 11.71
N GLU A 69 8.44 -14.22 11.50
CA GLU A 69 7.52 -14.49 10.38
C GLU A 69 8.25 -14.28 9.05
N LEU A 70 7.70 -14.93 8.04
CA LEU A 70 8.13 -14.79 6.65
C LEU A 70 6.93 -15.02 5.77
N ARG A 71 7.00 -14.50 4.55
CA ARG A 71 6.05 -14.91 3.52
C ARG A 71 6.63 -16.09 2.76
N SER A 72 5.99 -17.25 2.84
CA SER A 72 6.45 -18.42 2.09
C SER A 72 6.15 -18.28 0.59
N GLU A 73 5.05 -17.60 0.28
CA GLU A 73 4.57 -17.38 -1.09
C GLU A 73 5.07 -16.07 -1.69
N TRP A 74 5.37 -16.09 -2.98
CA TRP A 74 5.65 -14.88 -3.74
C TRP A 74 4.37 -14.07 -3.90
N ALA A 75 4.41 -12.79 -3.53
CA ALA A 75 3.34 -11.87 -3.86
C ALA A 75 3.31 -11.66 -5.37
N ALA A 76 2.14 -11.85 -5.97
CA ALA A 76 1.92 -11.63 -7.39
C ALA A 76 2.34 -10.22 -7.80
N CYS A 77 2.88 -10.10 -9.01
CA CYS A 77 3.20 -8.81 -9.59
C CYS A 77 1.94 -7.94 -9.71
N SER A 78 2.09 -6.64 -9.45
CA SER A 78 1.08 -5.63 -9.75
C SER A 78 1.45 -4.94 -11.06
N ASP A 79 0.45 -4.40 -11.75
CA ASP A 79 0.58 -3.43 -12.83
C ASP A 79 1.06 -2.04 -12.35
N LYS A 80 1.16 -1.83 -11.04
CA LYS A 80 1.57 -0.57 -10.39
C LYS A 80 3.04 -0.58 -10.01
N THR A 81 3.64 0.61 -9.98
CA THR A 81 4.90 0.80 -9.25
C THR A 81 4.63 0.75 -7.76
N ALA A 82 5.53 0.13 -7.01
CA ALA A 82 5.40 -0.05 -5.58
C ALA A 82 6.65 0.44 -4.83
N MET A 83 6.43 0.92 -3.62
CA MET A 83 7.49 1.31 -2.69
C MET A 83 7.17 0.78 -1.30
N SER A 84 8.18 0.31 -0.58
CA SER A 84 8.08 0.07 0.86
C SER A 84 9.11 0.90 1.58
N ILE A 85 8.70 1.51 2.70
CA ILE A 85 9.55 2.30 3.59
C ILE A 85 9.51 1.66 4.96
N LEU A 86 10.68 1.46 5.57
CA LEU A 86 10.83 0.97 6.92
C LEU A 86 10.48 2.08 7.91
N ILE A 87 9.50 1.82 8.77
CA ILE A 87 9.17 2.70 9.90
C ILE A 87 10.04 2.33 11.10
N ARG A 88 10.19 1.04 11.38
CA ARG A 88 11.07 0.47 12.42
C ARG A 88 11.30 -1.02 12.22
N GLY A 89 12.43 -1.54 12.72
CA GLY A 89 12.78 -2.96 12.70
C GLY A 89 13.86 -3.32 11.68
N ASP A 90 13.88 -4.57 11.23
CA ASP A 90 14.83 -5.10 10.24
C ASP A 90 14.08 -5.98 9.24
N PHE A 91 13.83 -5.45 8.05
CA PHE A 91 12.96 -6.06 7.06
C PHE A 91 13.69 -6.30 5.75
N THR A 92 13.69 -7.55 5.28
CA THR A 92 14.34 -7.93 4.02
C THR A 92 13.31 -8.36 2.98
N PHE A 93 13.26 -7.63 1.87
CA PHE A 93 12.58 -8.05 0.65
C PHE A 93 13.49 -8.94 -0.19
N ILE A 94 12.91 -9.94 -0.83
CA ILE A 94 13.57 -10.79 -1.82
C ILE A 94 12.74 -10.71 -3.10
N PHE A 95 13.37 -10.25 -4.18
CA PHE A 95 12.74 -10.01 -5.48
C PHE A 95 13.18 -11.02 -6.53
N ARG A 96 12.30 -11.31 -7.49
CA ARG A 96 12.62 -12.02 -8.74
C ARG A 96 11.75 -11.51 -9.90
N GLU A 97 12.20 -11.74 -11.13
CA GLU A 97 11.42 -11.45 -12.33
C GLU A 97 10.39 -12.54 -12.58
N VAL A 98 9.17 -12.18 -13.03
CA VAL A 98 8.11 -13.15 -13.37
C VAL A 98 8.56 -14.13 -14.46
N ASP A 99 9.30 -13.65 -15.46
CA ASP A 99 9.73 -14.47 -16.60
C ASP A 99 11.05 -15.23 -16.34
N ASN A 100 11.73 -14.94 -15.23
CA ASN A 100 13.02 -15.55 -14.91
C ASN A 100 13.24 -15.71 -13.39
N HIS A 101 12.80 -16.86 -12.87
CA HIS A 101 12.95 -17.21 -11.45
C HIS A 101 14.37 -17.60 -11.02
N SER A 102 15.35 -17.64 -11.94
CA SER A 102 16.73 -18.05 -11.61
C SER A 102 17.52 -16.97 -10.87
N LYS A 103 17.18 -15.69 -11.08
CA LYS A 103 17.85 -14.56 -10.44
C LYS A 103 17.01 -14.01 -9.30
N ARG A 104 17.68 -13.69 -8.20
CA ARG A 104 17.07 -13.05 -7.02
C ARG A 104 17.89 -11.85 -6.60
N ARG A 105 17.20 -10.84 -6.07
CA ARG A 105 17.82 -9.67 -5.43
C ARG A 105 17.23 -9.49 -4.04
N GLU A 106 18.09 -9.43 -3.02
CA GLU A 106 17.66 -9.02 -1.68
C GLU A 106 17.77 -7.50 -1.52
N ALA A 107 16.83 -6.90 -0.80
CA ALA A 107 16.91 -5.53 -0.31
C ALA A 107 16.56 -5.54 1.17
N ARG A 108 17.59 -5.36 2.02
CA ARG A 108 17.45 -5.33 3.46
C ARG A 108 17.40 -3.89 3.95
N LEU A 109 16.32 -3.54 4.63
CA LEU A 109 16.05 -2.24 5.24
C LEU A 109 16.30 -2.39 6.75
N ARG A 110 17.17 -1.57 7.34
CA ARG A 110 17.54 -1.69 8.78
C ARG A 110 17.57 -0.36 9.53
N HIS A 111 17.53 0.75 8.82
CA HIS A 111 17.48 2.08 9.42
C HIS A 111 16.11 2.69 9.11
N GLU A 112 15.49 3.35 10.10
CA GLU A 112 14.22 4.05 9.91
C GLU A 112 14.31 4.99 8.70
N GLY A 113 13.33 4.90 7.79
CA GLY A 113 13.34 5.63 6.53
C GLY A 113 14.01 4.91 5.35
N ASP A 114 14.72 3.79 5.56
CA ASP A 114 15.20 2.93 4.47
C ASP A 114 14.02 2.52 3.58
N TYR A 115 14.22 2.52 2.26
CA TYR A 115 13.16 2.22 1.31
C TYR A 115 13.64 1.37 0.14
N VAL A 116 12.68 0.69 -0.50
CA VAL A 116 12.88 0.00 -1.77
C VAL A 116 11.72 0.31 -2.70
N ILE A 117 12.02 0.56 -3.97
CA ILE A 117 11.05 0.81 -5.04
C ILE A 117 11.22 -0.26 -6.10
N TRP A 118 10.11 -0.81 -6.60
CA TRP A 118 10.11 -1.76 -7.70
C TRP A 118 8.94 -1.50 -8.65
N ARG A 119 9.14 -1.90 -9.91
CA ARG A 119 8.18 -1.73 -11.01
C ARG A 119 7.26 -2.95 -11.13
N GLU A 120 6.38 -2.87 -12.12
CA GLU A 120 5.59 -4.01 -12.59
C GLU A 120 6.47 -5.23 -12.92
N ASN A 121 5.85 -6.42 -12.98
CA ASN A 121 6.48 -7.70 -13.32
C ASN A 121 7.63 -8.17 -12.40
N ILE A 122 7.74 -7.56 -11.21
CA ILE A 122 8.63 -8.03 -10.14
C ILE A 122 7.79 -8.70 -9.05
N GLU A 123 8.03 -9.98 -8.84
CA GLU A 123 7.48 -10.70 -7.69
C GLU A 123 8.39 -10.47 -6.48
N HIS A 124 7.80 -10.51 -5.29
CA HIS A 124 8.57 -10.42 -4.06
C HIS A 124 8.04 -11.32 -2.96
N THR A 125 8.96 -11.74 -2.12
CA THR A 125 8.68 -12.26 -0.78
C THR A 125 9.46 -11.46 0.26
N TRP A 126 9.27 -11.75 1.53
CA TRP A 126 9.93 -11.06 2.63
C TRP A 126 10.21 -11.97 3.83
N LYS A 127 11.20 -11.53 4.62
CA LYS A 127 11.60 -12.08 5.92
C LYS A 127 12.04 -10.93 6.83
N MET A 128 12.01 -11.12 8.14
CA MET A 128 12.54 -10.15 9.10
C MET A 128 13.19 -10.84 10.29
N ASP A 129 14.21 -10.18 10.83
CA ASP A 129 14.96 -10.64 11.99
C ASP A 129 14.44 -10.00 13.30
N GLU A 130 13.58 -8.99 13.19
CA GLU A 130 12.99 -8.22 14.31
C GLU A 130 11.50 -7.90 14.07
N ASP A 131 10.79 -7.55 15.14
CA ASP A 131 9.46 -6.94 15.04
C ASP A 131 9.58 -5.69 14.17
N SER A 132 8.82 -5.66 13.07
CA SER A 132 9.01 -4.67 12.01
C SER A 132 7.70 -4.00 11.63
N GLU A 133 7.76 -2.70 11.35
CA GLU A 133 6.65 -1.95 10.77
C GLU A 133 7.11 -1.25 9.51
N ILE A 134 6.31 -1.39 8.45
CA ILE A 134 6.59 -0.82 7.14
C ILE A 134 5.33 -0.15 6.59
N ILE A 135 5.51 0.87 5.76
CA ILE A 135 4.45 1.39 4.91
C ILE A 135 4.75 0.98 3.47
N THR A 136 3.76 0.42 2.79
CA THR A 136 3.85 0.09 1.36
C THR A 136 2.89 0.97 0.58
N LEU A 137 3.38 1.62 -0.46
CA LEU A 137 2.62 2.44 -1.38
C LEU A 137 2.61 1.78 -2.76
N ARG A 138 1.51 1.91 -3.48
CA ARG A 138 1.43 1.55 -4.91
C ARG A 138 0.73 2.64 -5.68
N TRP A 139 1.25 2.98 -6.84
CA TRP A 139 0.66 3.99 -7.72
C TRP A 139 0.84 3.61 -9.18
N GLN A 140 -0.02 4.16 -10.02
CA GLN A 140 0.13 3.99 -11.47
C GLN A 140 1.41 4.67 -11.93
N SER A 141 2.34 3.90 -12.51
CA SER A 141 3.45 4.50 -13.25
C SER A 141 2.84 5.11 -14.50
N ASN A 142 2.96 6.42 -14.69
CA ASN A 142 2.56 7.07 -15.94
C ASN A 142 3.27 6.40 -17.13
N LYS A 143 2.66 5.39 -17.74
CA LYS A 143 2.88 5.09 -19.14
C LYS A 143 2.08 6.15 -19.87
N LYS A 144 2.67 7.33 -20.08
CA LYS A 144 2.22 8.14 -21.21
C LYS A 144 2.39 7.23 -22.42
N GLN A 145 1.28 6.75 -22.97
CA GLN A 145 1.28 6.23 -24.33
C GLN A 145 1.82 7.41 -25.15
N CYS A 146 3.01 7.28 -25.72
CA CYS A 146 3.48 8.27 -26.67
C CYS A 146 2.39 8.38 -27.74
N ILE A 147 1.88 9.60 -27.90
CA ILE A 147 0.93 9.96 -28.96
C ILE A 147 1.59 9.69 -30.30
#